data_AF-A0AA96RH01-F1
#
_entry.id   AF-A0AA96RH01-F1
#
_cell.length_a   1.000
_cell.length_b   1.000
_cell.length_c   1.000
_cell.angle_alpha   90.00
_cell.angle_beta   90.00
_cell.angle_gamma   90.00
#
_symmetry.space_group_name_H-M   'P 1'
#
loop_
_entity.id
_entity.type
_entity.pdbx_description
1 polymer ?
#
loop_
_entity_poly.entity_id
_entity_poly.type
_entity_poly.pdbx_seq_one_letter_code
_entity_poly.pdbx_strand_id
1 'polypeptide(L)' 'MAKPLEIDDLWKSRIVKSLSGMEYGSVQIIVHEGRIVQIERTERKRFDAVSASRQDVSGRTAGQ' A
#
# COMPACT_ATOMS: atom_id res chain seq x y z
N MET A 1 -27.12 -1.58 23.81
CA MET A 1 -26.53 -0.31 23.37
C MET A 1 -25.06 -0.56 23.09
N ALA A 2 -24.63 -0.63 21.83
CA ALA A 2 -23.20 -0.79 21.52
C ALA A 2 -22.46 0.49 21.94
N LYS A 3 -21.37 0.35 22.68
CA LYS A 3 -20.52 1.50 23.04
C LYS A 3 -20.04 2.19 21.75
N PRO A 4 -20.08 3.53 21.67
CA PRO A 4 -19.50 4.24 20.54
C PRO A 4 -18.03 3.83 20.41
N LEU A 5 -17.58 3.53 19.19
CA LEU A 5 -16.17 3.36 18.95
C LEU A 5 -15.47 4.68 19.23
N GLU A 6 -14.67 4.75 20.28
CA GLU A 6 -13.84 5.92 20.55
C GLU A 6 -12.58 5.84 19.69
N ILE A 7 -12.64 6.50 18.54
CA ILE A 7 -11.47 6.71 17.68
C ILE A 7 -10.75 7.96 18.19
N ASP A 8 -9.82 7.74 19.13
CA ASP A 8 -8.94 8.79 19.65
C ASP A 8 -8.06 9.39 18.53
N ASP A 9 -7.57 10.61 18.72
CA ASP A 9 -6.71 11.31 17.77
C ASP A 9 -5.41 10.54 17.46
N LEU A 10 -4.93 9.71 18.40
CA LEU A 10 -3.84 8.78 18.16
C LEU A 10 -4.14 7.80 17.02
N TRP A 11 -5.34 7.21 17.01
CA TRP A 11 -5.76 6.27 15.98
C TRP A 11 -6.00 6.95 14.65
N LYS A 12 -6.59 8.15 14.65
CA LYS A 12 -6.73 8.94 13.41
C LYS A 12 -5.38 9.21 12.77
N SER A 13 -4.40 9.66 13.56
CA SER A 13 -3.04 9.91 13.07
C SER A 13 -2.38 8.65 12.52
N ARG A 14 -2.55 7.50 13.19
CA ARG A 14 -2.05 6.21 12.70
C ARG A 14 -2.69 5.79 11.38
N ILE A 15 -4.02 5.87 11.26
CA ILE A 15 -4.74 5.49 10.04
C ILE A 15 -4.29 6.38 8.88
N VAL A 16 -4.22 7.70 9.11
CA VAL A 16 -3.74 8.66 8.10
C VAL A 16 -2.31 8.33 7.68
N LYS A 17 -1.41 8.02 8.62
CA LYS A 17 -0.04 7.59 8.29
C LYS A 17 -0.01 6.27 7.51
N SER A 18 -0.87 5.31 7.82
CA SER A 18 -0.96 4.03 7.11
C SER A 18 -1.51 4.19 5.69
N LEU A 19 -2.39 5.15 5.46
CA LEU A 19 -2.89 5.52 4.14
C LEU A 19 -1.90 6.40 3.37
N SER A 20 -1.10 7.19 4.07
CA SER A 20 -0.10 8.07 3.47
C SER A 20 0.95 7.26 2.71
N GLY A 21 1.10 7.54 1.41
CA GLY A 21 2.02 6.83 0.52
C GLY A 21 1.44 5.55 -0.12
N MET A 22 0.19 5.20 0.17
CA MET A 22 -0.51 4.12 -0.54
C MET A 22 -1.16 4.69 -1.82
N GLU A 23 -0.65 4.34 -2.99
CA GLU A 23 -1.24 4.76 -4.27
C GLU A 23 -2.48 3.92 -4.64
N TYR A 24 -2.43 2.62 -4.34
CA TYR A 24 -3.52 1.68 -4.58
C TYR A 24 -3.53 0.63 -3.47
N GLY A 25 -4.68 0.43 -2.83
CA GLY A 25 -4.80 -0.52 -1.75
C GLY A 25 -6.05 -0.31 -0.89
N SER A 26 -6.07 -0.96 0.27
CA SER A 26 -7.14 -0.88 1.25
C SER A 26 -6.58 -0.96 2.67
N VAL A 27 -7.23 -0.24 3.60
CA VAL A 27 -7.00 -0.39 5.04
C VAL A 27 -8.26 -0.95 5.66
N GLN A 28 -8.13 -2.09 6.34
CA GLN A 28 -9.22 -2.75 7.04
C GLN A 28 -9.00 -2.60 8.55
N ILE A 29 -10.01 -2.11 9.25
CA ILE A 29 -9.96 -1.88 10.70
C ILE A 29 -10.96 -2.82 11.35
N ILE A 30 -10.48 -3.67 12.26
CA ILE A 30 -11.31 -4.65 12.96
C ILE A 30 -11.50 -4.14 14.39
N VAL A 31 -12.76 -4.11 14.80
CA VAL A 31 -13.17 -3.54 16.08
C VAL A 31 -13.99 -4.57 16.84
N HIS A 32 -13.54 -4.89 18.04
CA HIS A 32 -14.28 -5.72 18.98
C HIS A 32 -14.56 -4.90 20.24
N GLU A 33 -15.79 -4.99 20.75
CA GLU A 33 -16.19 -4.36 22.01
C GLU A 33 -15.97 -2.85 22.09
N GLY A 34 -16.04 -2.16 20.94
CA GLY A 34 -15.82 -0.70 20.84
C GLY A 34 -14.35 -0.28 20.81
N ARG A 35 -13.41 -1.22 20.70
CA ARG A 35 -11.98 -0.96 20.59
C ARG A 35 -11.41 -1.53 19.30
N ILE A 36 -10.53 -0.77 18.67
CA ILE A 36 -9.75 -1.26 17.53
C ILE A 36 -8.81 -2.33 18.04
N VAL A 37 -8.98 -3.56 17.58
CA VAL A 37 -8.13 -4.70 17.95
C VAL A 37 -7.11 -5.02 16.87
N GLN A 38 -7.40 -4.67 15.61
CA GLN A 38 -6.53 -4.99 14.48
C GLN A 38 -6.68 -3.95 13.37
N ILE A 39 -5.57 -3.66 12.70
CA ILE A 39 -5.51 -2.87 11.48
C ILE A 39 -4.69 -3.63 10.47
N GLU A 40 -5.29 -3.92 9.31
CA GLU A 40 -4.63 -4.52 8.17
C GLU A 40 -4.44 -3.49 7.07
N ARG A 41 -3.22 -3.38 6.57
CA ARG A 41 -2.84 -2.51 5.46
C ARG A 41 -2.50 -3.38 4.26
N THR A 42 -3.31 -3.31 3.22
CA THR A 42 -3.06 -4.00 1.96
C THR A 42 -2.67 -2.98 0.91
N GLU A 43 -1.40 -2.96 0.53
CA GLU A 43 -0.91 -2.13 -0.58
C GLU A 43 -0.77 -2.99 -1.83
N ARG A 44 -1.29 -2.50 -2.95
CA ARG A 44 -1.19 -3.17 -4.25
C ARG A 44 -0.42 -2.29 -5.20
N LYS A 45 0.89 -2.46 -5.24
CA LYS A 45 1.74 -1.80 -6.22
C LYS A 45 1.54 -2.46 -7.59
N ARG A 46 0.96 -1.72 -8.53
CA ARG A 46 1.02 -2.11 -9.95
C ARG A 46 2.42 -1.78 -10.44
N PHE A 47 3.27 -2.79 -10.54
CA PHE A 47 4.44 -2.70 -11.39
C PHE A 47 3.92 -2.75 -12.83
N ASP A 48 3.66 -1.59 -13.43
CA ASP A 48 3.42 -1.53 -14.87
C ASP A 48 4.69 -2.06 -15.55
N ALA A 49 4.59 -3.23 -16.18
CA ALA A 49 5.70 -3.89 -16.85
C ALA A 49 6.00 -3.23 -18.20
N VAL A 50 6.09 -1.90 -18.23
CA VAL A 50 6.52 -1.12 -19.40
C VAL A 50 7.29 0.07 -18.84
N SER A 51 8.59 -0.03 -18.58
CA SER A 51 9.57 0.27 -19.63
C SER A 51 10.95 -0.23 -19.21
N ALA A 52 11.24 -1.51 -19.46
CA ALA A 52 12.61 -1.91 -19.80
C ALA A 52 12.73 -1.87 -21.33
N SER A 53 12.41 -0.72 -21.93
CA SER A 53 12.65 -0.51 -23.35
C SER A 53 14.14 -0.23 -23.54
N ARG A 54 14.84 -1.30 -23.99
CA ARG A 54 15.63 -1.26 -25.22
C ARG A 54 16.94 -0.46 -25.14
N GLN A 55 17.99 -1.08 -24.62
CA GLN A 55 19.38 -0.72 -24.94
C GLN A 55 20.35 -1.85 -24.55
N ASP A 56 20.40 -2.91 -25.35
CA ASP A 56 21.63 -3.68 -25.56
C ASP A 56 21.59 -4.40 -26.92
N VAL A 57 21.66 -3.61 -27.99
CA VAL A 57 21.98 -4.10 -29.34
C VAL A 57 23.09 -3.22 -29.88
N SER A 58 24.31 -3.42 -29.35
CA SER A 58 25.51 -2.92 -30.00
C SER A 58 26.65 -3.92 -29.79
N GLY A 59 27.06 -4.60 -30.87
CA GLY A 59 28.49 -4.90 -31.02
C GLY A 59 28.96 -6.31 -31.37
N ARG A 60 28.14 -7.27 -31.82
CA ARG A 60 28.68 -8.59 -32.24
C ARG A 60 28.17 -9.09 -33.60
N THR A 61 28.34 -8.26 -34.62
CA THR A 61 28.43 -8.73 -36.02
C THR A 61 29.57 -8.01 -36.72
N ALA A 62 30.77 -8.55 -36.58
CA ALA A 62 31.87 -8.50 -37.54
C ALA A 62 32.43 -9.94 -37.54
N GLY A 63 32.48 -10.72 -38.61
CA GLY A 63 32.51 -10.34 -40.02
C GLY A 63 33.93 -10.35 -40.55
N GLN A 64 34.69 -11.44 -40.37
CA GLN A 64 35.65 -12.05 -41.29
C GLN A 64 36.54 -13.05 -40.58
#